data_AF-A0A536CLM0-F1
#
_entry.id   AF-A0A536CLM0-F1
#
_cell.length_a   1.000
_cell.length_b   1.000
_cell.length_c   1.000
_cell.angle_alpha   90.00
_cell.angle_beta   90.00
_cell.angle_gamma   90.00
#
_symmetry.space_group_name_H-M   'P 1'
#
loop_
_entity.id
_entity.type
_entity.pdbx_description
1 polymer ?
#
loop_
_entity_poly.entity_id
_entity_poly.type
_entity_poly.pdbx_seq_one_letter_code
_entity_poly.pdbx_strand_id
1 'polypeptide(L)'
;MSPRYHVVGIGGAGMSAIARLLLARGDVVSGSDRGHWPLADALARDGARVATSFDAANVAGADVVVRSSAYGDANPEVAAARASGIPVWKREDAWRELARGRRVVAVAGTHGKSTTTAMTWAALRGGGIDASLICGAVLRDTGSNAHAGTSDVLVIEADEYDRAFLSLAPTVAAVLNVEHDHVDVFPTVADVRDAFAAFAGRIAPGGALVACADDPVAASLADARRKRGQPTRTYGSVAAAQYRVTAPEDRADGLAFTLALGSGATVPVVLRVPGMHNALNAAAAIAAAHALGTSPAESSRALASFTGTGRRLETLGEARGVTVVDDYAHHPSEIRASIAAMRPRARGRLVVIFQPHTPSRLRAFFDDFAAALRAADDRLVVETFQSAREAADERGGARALAERAGALYAPDAEAAARIVAERALPGDLVLVLGAGDIRPAGERALELLRERAAV
;
A
#
# COMPACT_ATOMS: atom_id res chain seq x y z
N MET A 1 -33.04 -9.81 -10.53
CA MET A 1 -32.78 -9.05 -9.28
C MET A 1 -31.28 -8.81 -9.22
N SER A 2 -30.83 -7.63 -8.78
CA SER A 2 -29.41 -7.38 -8.56
C SER A 2 -28.90 -8.31 -7.44
N PRO A 3 -27.73 -8.94 -7.60
CA PRO A 3 -27.10 -9.72 -6.54
C PRO A 3 -26.89 -8.91 -5.26
N ARG A 4 -26.98 -9.58 -4.12
CA ARG A 4 -26.81 -9.02 -2.78
C ARG A 4 -25.53 -9.53 -2.15
N TYR A 5 -24.57 -8.63 -1.92
CA TYR A 5 -23.31 -8.94 -1.28
C TYR A 5 -23.28 -8.43 0.15
N HIS A 6 -22.80 -9.25 1.09
CA HIS A 6 -22.45 -8.81 2.44
C HIS A 6 -20.94 -8.91 2.64
N VAL A 7 -20.30 -7.80 3.02
CA VAL A 7 -18.84 -7.69 3.13
C VAL A 7 -18.41 -7.65 4.61
N VAL A 8 -17.77 -8.73 5.08
CA VAL A 8 -17.27 -8.83 6.47
C VAL A 8 -15.88 -8.21 6.56
N GLY A 9 -15.72 -7.22 7.42
CA GLY A 9 -14.52 -6.38 7.49
C GLY A 9 -14.51 -5.27 6.43
N ILE A 10 -15.67 -4.65 6.19
CA ILE A 10 -15.89 -3.68 5.11
C ILE A 10 -15.04 -2.40 5.28
N GLY A 11 -14.57 -2.09 6.49
CA GLY A 11 -13.74 -0.92 6.77
C GLY A 11 -12.30 -1.06 6.27
N GLY A 12 -11.83 -2.28 6.04
CA GLY A 12 -10.48 -2.53 5.50
C GLY A 12 -10.30 -1.98 4.08
N ALA A 13 -9.10 -1.50 3.75
CA ALA A 13 -8.81 -0.86 2.46
C ALA A 13 -9.11 -1.76 1.24
N GLY A 14 -8.74 -3.04 1.29
CA GLY A 14 -9.06 -3.97 0.19
C GLY A 14 -10.56 -4.28 0.07
N MET A 15 -11.25 -4.42 1.19
CA MET A 15 -12.67 -4.81 1.21
C MET A 15 -13.59 -3.66 0.83
N SER A 16 -13.30 -2.45 1.31
CA SER A 16 -14.04 -1.24 0.93
C SER A 16 -13.94 -0.91 -0.56
N ALA A 17 -12.77 -1.16 -1.17
CA ALA A 17 -12.60 -0.99 -2.61
C ALA A 17 -13.47 -1.96 -3.42
N ILE A 18 -13.54 -3.23 -3.00
CA ILE A 18 -14.45 -4.24 -3.58
C ILE A 18 -15.90 -3.81 -3.42
N ALA A 19 -16.32 -3.45 -2.20
CA ALA A 19 -17.67 -3.01 -1.90
C ALA A 19 -18.09 -1.83 -2.78
N ARG A 20 -17.19 -0.86 -3.00
CA ARG A 20 -17.46 0.32 -3.83
C ARG A 20 -17.68 -0.05 -5.30
N LEU A 21 -16.90 -0.98 -5.85
CA LEU A 21 -17.10 -1.44 -7.24
C LEU A 21 -18.37 -2.28 -7.41
N LEU A 22 -18.74 -3.08 -6.40
CA LEU A 22 -20.01 -3.81 -6.40
C LEU A 22 -21.20 -2.83 -6.38
N LEU A 23 -21.17 -1.81 -5.51
CA LEU A 23 -22.16 -0.73 -5.51
C LEU A 23 -22.25 -0.04 -6.87
N ALA A 24 -21.11 0.35 -7.45
CA ALA A 24 -21.08 1.04 -8.73
C ALA A 24 -21.57 0.18 -9.90
N ARG A 25 -21.48 -1.16 -9.79
CA ARG A 25 -22.06 -2.12 -10.74
C ARG A 25 -23.59 -2.23 -10.63
N GLY A 26 -24.20 -1.65 -9.59
CA GLY A 26 -25.64 -1.71 -9.31
C GLY A 26 -26.04 -2.91 -8.44
N ASP A 27 -25.07 -3.56 -7.78
CA ASP A 27 -25.33 -4.61 -6.80
C ASP A 27 -25.79 -4.00 -5.47
N VAL A 28 -26.57 -4.78 -4.70
CA VAL A 28 -26.94 -4.39 -3.34
C VAL A 28 -25.81 -4.78 -2.41
N VAL A 29 -25.22 -3.81 -1.71
CA VAL A 29 -24.10 -4.06 -0.80
C VAL A 29 -24.47 -3.74 0.63
N SER A 30 -24.15 -4.68 1.51
CA SER A 30 -24.10 -4.48 2.95
C SER A 30 -22.73 -4.91 3.48
N GLY A 31 -22.42 -4.56 4.72
CA GLY A 31 -21.22 -5.06 5.37
C GLY A 31 -21.13 -4.69 6.84
N SER A 32 -20.08 -5.15 7.46
CA SER A 32 -19.84 -5.04 8.90
C SER A 32 -18.35 -4.80 9.16
N ASP A 33 -18.05 -4.09 10.23
CA ASP A 33 -16.71 -4.03 10.80
C ASP A 33 -16.79 -3.77 12.32
N ARG A 34 -15.69 -3.92 13.06
CA ARG A 34 -15.65 -3.57 14.50
C ARG A 34 -15.39 -2.07 14.63
N GLY A 35 -16.38 -1.33 15.10
CA GLY A 35 -16.27 0.11 15.33
C GLY A 35 -16.53 0.95 14.08
N HIS A 36 -16.11 2.22 14.13
CA HIS A 36 -16.29 3.19 13.05
C HIS A 36 -15.03 3.34 12.22
N TRP A 37 -15.17 3.26 10.90
CA TRP A 37 -14.08 3.36 9.95
C TRP A 37 -14.43 4.36 8.85
N PRO A 38 -13.55 5.33 8.52
CA PRO A 38 -13.85 6.35 7.51
C PRO A 38 -14.28 5.79 6.15
N LEU A 39 -13.70 4.64 5.72
CA LEU A 39 -14.06 3.98 4.47
C LEU A 39 -15.43 3.30 4.52
N ALA A 40 -15.81 2.74 5.66
CA ALA A 40 -17.13 2.15 5.88
C ALA A 40 -18.21 3.25 5.94
N ASP A 41 -17.93 4.36 6.62
CA ASP A 41 -18.83 5.52 6.67
C ASP A 41 -19.02 6.15 5.28
N ALA A 42 -17.97 6.18 4.47
CA ALA A 42 -18.06 6.62 3.07
C ALA A 42 -18.97 5.70 2.24
N LEU A 43 -18.82 4.38 2.38
CA LEU A 43 -19.69 3.42 1.70
C LEU A 43 -21.16 3.54 2.14
N ALA A 44 -21.41 3.83 3.41
CA ALA A 44 -22.76 4.08 3.90
C ALA A 44 -23.39 5.30 3.23
N ARG A 45 -22.63 6.39 3.05
CA ARG A 45 -23.06 7.56 2.27
C ARG A 45 -23.28 7.24 0.78
N ASP A 46 -22.51 6.31 0.24
CA ASP A 46 -22.64 5.82 -1.14
C ASP A 46 -23.79 4.80 -1.31
N GLY A 47 -24.52 4.46 -0.25
CA GLY A 47 -25.73 3.64 -0.29
C GLY A 47 -25.60 2.20 0.22
N ALA A 48 -24.44 1.78 0.74
CA ALA A 48 -24.33 0.50 1.43
C ALA A 48 -24.99 0.52 2.81
N ARG A 49 -25.52 -0.63 3.25
CA ARG A 49 -25.90 -0.84 4.65
C ARG A 49 -24.69 -1.29 5.45
N VAL A 50 -24.22 -0.49 6.41
CA VAL A 50 -23.03 -0.79 7.21
C VAL A 50 -23.38 -0.97 8.68
N ALA A 51 -22.90 -2.06 9.28
CA ALA A 51 -22.97 -2.34 10.71
C ALA A 51 -21.60 -2.14 11.39
N THR A 52 -21.61 -1.70 12.65
CA THR A 52 -20.40 -1.41 13.46
C THR A 52 -20.02 -2.54 14.42
N SER A 53 -20.67 -3.69 14.27
CA SER A 53 -20.39 -4.92 15.02
C SER A 53 -20.72 -6.14 14.17
N PHE A 54 -20.05 -7.26 14.45
CA PHE A 54 -20.37 -8.54 13.82
C PHE A 54 -21.58 -9.19 14.50
N ASP A 55 -22.62 -9.50 13.73
CA ASP A 55 -23.83 -10.16 14.21
C ASP A 55 -24.38 -11.11 13.14
N ALA A 56 -24.79 -12.32 13.54
CA ALA A 56 -25.32 -13.32 12.62
C ALA A 56 -26.52 -12.82 11.79
N ALA A 57 -27.32 -11.89 12.31
CA ALA A 57 -28.43 -11.29 11.58
C ALA A 57 -28.00 -10.39 10.41
N ASN A 58 -26.75 -9.94 10.37
CA ASN A 58 -26.25 -9.03 9.33
C ASN A 58 -26.19 -9.70 7.94
N VAL A 59 -26.03 -11.03 7.88
CA VAL A 59 -25.97 -11.78 6.60
C VAL A 59 -27.34 -12.17 6.05
N ALA A 60 -28.43 -11.85 6.75
CA ALA A 60 -29.77 -12.25 6.35
C ALA A 60 -30.14 -11.68 4.97
N GLY A 61 -30.45 -12.58 4.03
CA GLY A 61 -30.85 -12.23 2.66
C GLY A 61 -29.71 -11.83 1.73
N ALA A 62 -28.45 -12.07 2.12
CA ALA A 62 -27.31 -11.98 1.21
C ALA A 62 -27.27 -13.19 0.26
N ASP A 63 -26.92 -12.95 -1.00
CA ASP A 63 -26.67 -14.01 -1.99
C ASP A 63 -25.23 -14.52 -1.88
N VAL A 64 -24.30 -13.66 -1.47
CA VAL A 64 -22.88 -13.97 -1.27
C VAL A 64 -22.34 -13.18 -0.08
N VAL A 65 -21.53 -13.83 0.76
CA VAL A 65 -20.74 -13.18 1.81
C VAL A 65 -19.28 -13.12 1.38
N VAL A 66 -18.67 -11.93 1.36
CA VAL A 66 -17.25 -11.75 1.06
C VAL A 66 -16.52 -11.40 2.35
N ARG A 67 -15.51 -12.20 2.74
CA ARG A 67 -14.77 -11.97 4.00
C ARG A 67 -13.35 -11.47 3.78
N SER A 68 -12.92 -10.56 4.66
CA SER A 68 -11.51 -10.21 4.85
C SER A 68 -10.71 -11.41 5.35
N SER A 69 -9.41 -11.47 5.01
CA SER A 69 -8.48 -12.45 5.58
C SER A 69 -8.31 -12.30 7.09
N ALA A 70 -8.64 -11.13 7.65
CA ALA A 70 -8.62 -10.88 9.09
C ALA A 70 -9.71 -11.65 9.86
N TYR A 71 -10.73 -12.18 9.18
CA TYR A 71 -11.86 -12.88 9.83
C TYR A 71 -12.03 -14.28 9.24
N GLY A 72 -11.87 -15.28 10.09
CA GLY A 72 -12.02 -16.70 9.77
C GLY A 72 -13.42 -17.25 10.11
N ASP A 73 -13.53 -18.58 10.17
CA ASP A 73 -14.80 -19.28 10.40
C ASP A 73 -15.42 -19.05 11.79
N ALA A 74 -14.63 -18.56 12.76
CA ALA A 74 -15.10 -18.19 14.10
C ALA A 74 -15.87 -16.85 14.14
N ASN A 75 -15.84 -16.06 13.05
CA ASN A 75 -16.65 -14.84 12.98
C ASN A 75 -18.14 -15.22 12.90
N PRO A 76 -19.03 -14.60 13.71
CA PRO A 76 -20.44 -15.00 13.79
C PRO A 76 -21.20 -14.86 12.46
N GLU A 77 -20.84 -13.91 11.61
CA GLU A 77 -21.45 -13.71 10.28
C GLU A 77 -20.98 -14.78 9.29
N VAL A 78 -19.69 -15.11 9.32
CA VAL A 78 -19.13 -16.19 8.47
C VAL A 78 -19.75 -17.53 8.85
N ALA A 79 -19.87 -17.82 10.15
CA ALA A 79 -20.52 -19.04 10.64
C ALA A 79 -21.99 -19.10 10.24
N ALA A 80 -22.75 -18.01 10.41
CA ALA A 80 -24.16 -17.93 10.05
C ALA A 80 -24.41 -18.10 8.54
N ALA A 81 -23.55 -17.50 7.71
CA ALA A 81 -23.61 -17.63 6.26
C ALA A 81 -23.44 -19.09 5.83
N ARG A 82 -22.43 -19.78 6.37
CA ARG A 82 -22.19 -21.21 6.11
C ARG A 82 -23.36 -22.08 6.57
N ALA A 83 -23.86 -21.85 7.78
CA ALA A 83 -25.00 -22.59 8.32
C ALA A 83 -26.28 -22.42 7.47
N SER A 84 -26.42 -21.27 6.81
CA SER A 84 -27.54 -20.94 5.93
C SER A 84 -27.32 -21.32 4.46
N GLY A 85 -26.19 -21.96 4.13
CA GLY A 85 -25.85 -22.33 2.75
C GLY A 85 -25.49 -21.14 1.84
N ILE A 86 -25.26 -19.95 2.40
CA ILE A 86 -24.84 -18.77 1.64
C ILE A 86 -23.35 -18.93 1.27
N PRO A 87 -22.97 -18.82 -0.02
CA PRO A 87 -21.59 -18.87 -0.44
C PRO A 87 -20.72 -17.84 0.30
N VAL A 88 -19.63 -18.31 0.90
CA VAL A 88 -18.63 -17.45 1.54
C VAL A 88 -17.41 -17.37 0.64
N TRP A 89 -17.23 -16.21 0.03
CA TRP A 89 -16.09 -15.84 -0.80
C TRP A 89 -14.97 -15.26 0.06
N LYS A 90 -13.73 -15.60 -0.30
CA LYS A 90 -12.59 -14.79 0.12
C LYS A 90 -12.48 -13.55 -0.78
N ARG A 91 -11.64 -12.62 -0.37
CA ARG A 91 -11.34 -11.40 -1.14
C ARG A 91 -10.93 -11.70 -2.58
N GLU A 92 -10.09 -12.70 -2.79
CA GLU A 92 -9.59 -13.10 -4.11
C GLU A 92 -10.67 -13.70 -5.03
N ASP A 93 -11.77 -14.24 -4.48
CA ASP A 93 -12.92 -14.68 -5.27
C ASP A 93 -13.71 -13.47 -5.79
N ALA A 94 -13.88 -12.45 -4.96
CA ALA A 94 -14.49 -11.18 -5.38
C ALA A 94 -13.64 -10.46 -6.43
N TRP A 95 -12.30 -10.53 -6.31
CA TRP A 95 -11.41 -10.04 -7.36
C TRP A 95 -11.61 -10.76 -8.68
N ARG A 96 -11.75 -12.10 -8.66
CA ARG A 96 -12.02 -12.89 -9.87
C ARG A 96 -13.32 -12.48 -10.53
N GLU A 97 -14.37 -12.23 -9.75
CA GLU A 97 -15.66 -11.77 -10.27
C GLU A 97 -15.56 -10.36 -10.87
N LEU A 98 -14.89 -9.42 -10.18
CA LEU A 98 -14.72 -8.04 -10.67
C LEU A 98 -13.78 -7.95 -11.90
N ALA A 99 -12.82 -8.88 -12.02
CA ALA A 99 -11.89 -8.98 -13.14
C ALA A 99 -12.50 -9.66 -14.37
N ARG A 100 -13.66 -10.31 -14.25
CA ARG A 100 -14.24 -11.11 -15.32
C ARG A 100 -14.53 -10.27 -16.56
N GLY A 101 -13.94 -10.66 -17.69
CA GLY A 101 -14.10 -9.96 -18.97
C GLY A 101 -13.32 -8.65 -19.11
N ARG A 102 -12.40 -8.34 -18.19
CA ARG A 102 -11.61 -7.11 -18.18
C ARG A 102 -10.13 -7.35 -18.49
N ARG A 103 -9.47 -6.35 -19.07
CA ARG A 103 -8.00 -6.31 -19.14
C ARG A 103 -7.44 -5.88 -17.79
N VAL A 104 -6.80 -6.80 -17.09
CA VAL A 104 -6.31 -6.55 -15.72
C VAL A 104 -4.86 -6.07 -15.76
N VAL A 105 -4.60 -4.95 -15.08
CA VAL A 105 -3.26 -4.49 -14.69
C VAL A 105 -3.07 -4.78 -13.21
N ALA A 106 -2.33 -5.84 -12.89
CA ALA A 106 -2.09 -6.28 -11.53
C ALA A 106 -0.71 -5.79 -11.05
N VAL A 107 -0.68 -5.03 -9.97
CA VAL A 107 0.57 -4.50 -9.39
C VAL A 107 0.89 -5.27 -8.12
N ALA A 108 1.96 -6.06 -8.17
CA ALA A 108 2.42 -6.91 -7.07
C ALA A 108 3.87 -6.58 -6.70
N GLY A 109 4.26 -6.93 -5.48
CA GLY A 109 5.60 -6.72 -4.94
C GLY A 109 5.53 -6.60 -3.43
N THR A 110 6.64 -6.76 -2.73
CA THR A 110 6.61 -6.66 -1.26
C THR A 110 6.23 -5.24 -0.83
N HIS A 111 6.90 -4.25 -1.43
CA HIS A 111 6.76 -2.83 -1.12
C HIS A 111 6.29 -2.01 -2.32
N GLY A 112 5.67 -0.86 -2.08
CA GLY A 112 5.34 0.13 -3.12
C GLY A 112 4.10 -0.18 -3.98
N LYS A 113 3.37 -1.27 -3.67
CA LYS A 113 2.19 -1.72 -4.41
C LYS A 113 1.12 -0.63 -4.54
N SER A 114 0.65 -0.07 -3.42
CA SER A 114 -0.45 0.90 -3.44
C SER A 114 -0.10 2.17 -4.21
N THR A 115 1.10 2.72 -3.98
CA THR A 115 1.57 3.91 -4.69
C THR A 115 1.69 3.64 -6.19
N THR A 116 2.28 2.52 -6.59
CA THR A 116 2.43 2.16 -8.01
C THR A 116 1.08 1.86 -8.67
N THR A 117 0.14 1.25 -7.96
CA THR A 117 -1.24 1.01 -8.42
C THR A 117 -1.94 2.34 -8.72
N ALA A 118 -1.86 3.29 -7.78
CA ALA A 118 -2.44 4.62 -7.95
C ALA A 118 -1.77 5.42 -9.09
N MET A 119 -0.44 5.37 -9.19
CA MET A 119 0.30 6.00 -10.30
C MET A 119 -0.04 5.35 -11.64
N THR A 120 -0.19 4.02 -11.70
CA THR A 120 -0.58 3.31 -12.94
C THR A 120 -1.96 3.75 -13.40
N TRP A 121 -2.91 3.86 -12.48
CA TRP A 121 -4.25 4.37 -12.78
C TRP A 121 -4.23 5.83 -13.26
N ALA A 122 -3.46 6.70 -12.60
CA ALA A 122 -3.29 8.10 -13.03
C ALA A 122 -2.64 8.21 -14.42
N ALA A 123 -1.62 7.40 -14.70
CA ALA A 123 -0.94 7.33 -16.00
C ALA A 123 -1.90 6.87 -17.12
N LEU A 124 -2.71 5.85 -16.86
CA LEU A 124 -3.73 5.35 -17.80
C LEU A 124 -4.78 6.42 -18.11
N ARG A 125 -5.29 7.11 -17.08
CA ARG A 125 -6.23 8.22 -17.27
C ARG A 125 -5.62 9.37 -18.08
N GLY A 126 -4.35 9.68 -17.85
CA GLY A 126 -3.60 10.66 -18.64
C GLY A 126 -3.50 10.33 -20.13
N GLY A 127 -3.49 9.03 -20.46
CA GLY A 127 -3.55 8.52 -21.84
C GLY A 127 -4.96 8.24 -22.35
N GLY A 128 -6.01 8.73 -21.68
CA GLY A 128 -7.40 8.59 -22.11
C GLY A 128 -8.07 7.24 -21.78
N ILE A 129 -7.43 6.39 -20.98
CA ILE A 129 -8.02 5.12 -20.51
C ILE A 129 -8.61 5.33 -19.11
N ASP A 130 -9.94 5.46 -19.04
CA ASP A 130 -10.67 5.51 -17.78
C ASP A 130 -10.83 4.11 -17.16
N ALA A 131 -9.75 3.61 -16.57
CA ALA A 131 -9.69 2.29 -15.95
C ALA A 131 -10.44 2.26 -14.61
N SER A 132 -11.07 1.13 -14.28
CA SER A 132 -11.47 0.87 -12.90
C SER A 132 -10.26 0.66 -11.99
N LEU A 133 -10.40 0.94 -10.70
CA LEU A 133 -9.33 0.89 -9.70
C LEU A 133 -9.77 0.12 -8.45
N ILE A 134 -8.89 -0.77 -7.98
CA ILE A 134 -8.89 -1.33 -6.62
C ILE A 134 -7.50 -1.06 -6.03
N CYS A 135 -7.40 -0.13 -5.09
CA CYS A 135 -6.15 0.24 -4.43
C CYS A 135 -6.23 -0.09 -2.92
N GLY A 136 -5.11 -0.54 -2.34
CA GLY A 136 -4.97 -0.77 -0.90
C GLY A 136 -4.74 0.51 -0.09
N ALA A 137 -4.72 1.68 -0.74
CA ALA A 137 -4.61 2.98 -0.08
C ALA A 137 -5.58 3.99 -0.68
N VAL A 138 -5.97 4.98 0.11
CA VAL A 138 -6.81 6.10 -0.34
C VAL A 138 -5.97 7.04 -1.19
N LEU A 139 -6.41 7.37 -2.40
CA LEU A 139 -5.77 8.38 -3.23
C LEU A 139 -6.13 9.77 -2.67
N ARG A 140 -5.12 10.62 -2.49
CA ARG A 140 -5.34 11.96 -1.89
C ARG A 140 -6.24 12.84 -2.76
N ASP A 141 -6.08 12.76 -4.08
CA ASP A 141 -6.84 13.59 -5.04
C ASP A 141 -8.33 13.24 -5.13
N THR A 142 -8.71 12.01 -4.81
CA THR A 142 -10.10 11.54 -4.95
C THR A 142 -10.78 11.27 -3.61
N GLY A 143 -10.01 11.17 -2.52
CA GLY A 143 -10.52 10.71 -1.23
C GLY A 143 -11.03 9.27 -1.25
N SER A 144 -10.67 8.49 -2.28
CA SER A 144 -11.14 7.12 -2.48
C SER A 144 -10.00 6.15 -2.81
N ASN A 145 -10.20 4.89 -2.44
CA ASN A 145 -9.32 3.77 -2.77
C ASN A 145 -9.84 2.94 -3.96
N ALA A 146 -10.97 3.32 -4.57
CA ALA A 146 -11.52 2.67 -5.73
C ALA A 146 -12.18 3.66 -6.69
N HIS A 147 -12.26 3.26 -7.96
CA HIS A 147 -12.91 4.03 -9.02
C HIS A 147 -13.59 3.08 -9.99
N ALA A 148 -14.84 3.35 -10.35
CA ALA A 148 -15.56 2.61 -11.37
C ALA A 148 -15.40 3.33 -12.72
N GLY A 149 -14.34 2.98 -13.45
CA GLY A 149 -14.06 3.54 -14.76
C GLY A 149 -14.92 2.94 -15.87
N THR A 150 -15.06 3.66 -16.98
CA THR A 150 -15.91 3.26 -18.11
C THR A 150 -15.23 2.32 -19.11
N SER A 151 -13.91 2.16 -19.05
CA SER A 151 -13.18 1.24 -19.95
C SER A 151 -13.26 -0.23 -19.48
N ASP A 152 -12.76 -1.14 -20.32
CA ASP A 152 -12.60 -2.56 -20.01
C ASP A 152 -11.36 -2.86 -19.14
N VAL A 153 -10.64 -1.83 -18.67
CA VAL A 153 -9.41 -1.99 -17.89
C VAL A 153 -9.70 -1.96 -16.39
N LEU A 154 -9.07 -2.88 -15.65
CA LEU A 154 -9.05 -2.89 -14.18
C LEU A 154 -7.60 -2.82 -13.69
N VAL A 155 -7.26 -1.75 -12.98
CA VAL A 155 -6.01 -1.64 -12.24
C VAL A 155 -6.25 -2.14 -10.82
N ILE A 156 -5.46 -3.11 -10.37
CA ILE A 156 -5.61 -3.75 -9.07
C ILE A 156 -4.29 -3.88 -8.34
N GLU A 157 -4.28 -3.48 -7.07
CA GLU A 157 -3.23 -3.85 -6.13
C GLU A 157 -3.33 -5.35 -5.83
N ALA A 158 -2.37 -6.11 -6.34
CA ALA A 158 -2.34 -7.56 -6.27
C ALA A 158 -1.46 -8.02 -5.10
N ASP A 159 -2.08 -8.04 -3.93
CA ASP A 159 -1.51 -8.49 -2.67
C ASP A 159 -1.10 -9.97 -2.71
N GLU A 160 0.15 -10.24 -2.34
CA GLU A 160 0.74 -11.56 -2.21
C GLU A 160 0.30 -12.31 -0.95
N TYR A 161 -0.22 -11.59 0.06
CA TYR A 161 -0.73 -12.21 1.28
C TYR A 161 -1.80 -13.27 0.99
N ASP A 162 -1.72 -14.41 1.68
CA ASP A 162 -2.56 -15.61 1.45
C ASP A 162 -2.58 -16.06 -0.02
N ARG A 163 -1.54 -15.72 -0.80
CA ARG A 163 -1.41 -16.01 -2.24
C ARG A 163 -2.60 -15.47 -3.07
N ALA A 164 -3.28 -14.43 -2.58
CA ALA A 164 -4.51 -13.88 -3.17
C ALA A 164 -4.33 -13.46 -4.65
N PHE A 165 -3.19 -12.86 -4.99
CA PHE A 165 -2.83 -12.48 -6.36
C PHE A 165 -2.85 -13.62 -7.40
N LEU A 166 -2.76 -14.90 -6.99
CA LEU A 166 -2.80 -16.05 -7.91
C LEU A 166 -4.20 -16.31 -8.46
N SER A 167 -5.22 -15.65 -7.91
CA SER A 167 -6.58 -15.67 -8.45
C SER A 167 -6.70 -14.92 -9.77
N LEU A 168 -5.80 -13.96 -10.03
CA LEU A 168 -5.85 -13.06 -11.17
C LEU A 168 -5.20 -13.69 -12.42
N ALA A 169 -5.66 -13.24 -13.60
CA ALA A 169 -5.06 -13.56 -14.89
C ALA A 169 -4.74 -12.24 -15.63
N PRO A 170 -3.65 -11.54 -15.26
CA PRO A 170 -3.40 -10.18 -15.72
C PRO A 170 -3.02 -10.10 -17.20
N THR A 171 -3.51 -9.06 -17.89
CA THR A 171 -2.98 -8.64 -19.20
C THR A 171 -1.63 -7.94 -19.03
N VAL A 172 -1.46 -7.20 -17.94
CA VAL A 172 -0.17 -6.61 -17.52
C VAL A 172 0.05 -6.93 -16.05
N ALA A 173 1.15 -7.59 -15.72
CA ALA A 173 1.57 -7.77 -14.32
C ALA A 173 2.81 -6.94 -14.05
N ALA A 174 2.78 -6.10 -13.02
CA ALA A 174 3.96 -5.43 -12.49
C ALA A 174 4.47 -6.19 -11.26
N VAL A 175 5.77 -6.48 -11.23
CA VAL A 175 6.48 -7.06 -10.07
C VAL A 175 7.55 -6.08 -9.63
N LEU A 176 7.32 -5.44 -8.48
CA LEU A 176 8.13 -4.29 -8.05
C LEU A 176 9.43 -4.69 -7.34
N ASN A 177 9.33 -5.65 -6.43
CA ASN A 177 10.42 -6.18 -5.61
C ASN A 177 9.92 -7.45 -4.90
N VAL A 178 10.84 -8.33 -4.52
CA VAL A 178 10.52 -9.58 -3.82
C VAL A 178 11.49 -9.78 -2.65
N GLU A 179 11.03 -9.43 -1.45
CA GLU A 179 11.74 -9.60 -0.18
C GLU A 179 11.00 -10.61 0.71
N HIS A 180 11.65 -11.06 1.79
CA HIS A 180 10.95 -11.87 2.78
C HIS A 180 10.01 -10.98 3.57
N ASP A 181 8.71 -11.25 3.50
CA ASP A 181 7.69 -10.66 4.37
C ASP A 181 6.55 -11.67 4.53
N HIS A 182 5.52 -11.32 5.32
CA HIS A 182 4.37 -12.16 5.61
C HIS A 182 4.80 -13.54 6.09
N VAL A 183 5.70 -13.57 7.08
CA VAL A 183 6.33 -14.78 7.61
C VAL A 183 5.32 -15.81 8.16
N ASP A 184 4.09 -15.37 8.41
CA ASP A 184 2.94 -16.20 8.76
C ASP A 184 2.40 -17.03 7.58
N VAL A 185 2.60 -16.56 6.33
CA VAL A 185 2.17 -17.21 5.08
C VAL A 185 3.35 -17.78 4.29
N PHE A 186 4.50 -17.11 4.33
CA PHE A 186 5.72 -17.48 3.61
C PHE A 186 6.86 -17.74 4.62
N PRO A 187 7.00 -19.00 5.07
CA PRO A 187 8.04 -19.36 6.04
C PRO A 187 9.46 -19.04 5.56
N THR A 188 9.69 -19.13 4.25
CA THR A 188 11.01 -18.91 3.65
C THR A 188 10.99 -17.90 2.50
N VAL A 189 12.16 -17.34 2.21
CA VAL A 189 12.40 -16.52 1.01
C VAL A 189 12.04 -17.29 -0.27
N ALA A 190 12.28 -18.60 -0.31
CA ALA A 190 11.94 -19.45 -1.46
C ALA A 190 10.43 -19.49 -1.69
N ASP A 191 9.62 -19.58 -0.62
CA ASP A 191 8.16 -19.60 -0.73
C ASP A 191 7.60 -18.32 -1.37
N VAL A 192 8.18 -17.16 -1.02
CA VAL A 192 7.80 -15.87 -1.62
C VAL A 192 8.19 -15.87 -3.10
N ARG A 193 9.43 -16.25 -3.43
CA ARG A 193 9.92 -16.31 -4.81
C ARG A 193 9.06 -17.20 -5.70
N ASP A 194 8.69 -18.39 -5.21
CA ASP A 194 7.85 -19.33 -5.93
C ASP A 194 6.43 -18.79 -6.15
N ALA A 195 5.87 -18.07 -5.17
CA ALA A 195 4.58 -17.41 -5.32
C ALA A 195 4.63 -16.33 -6.42
N PHE A 196 5.66 -15.49 -6.46
CA PHE A 196 5.84 -14.49 -7.52
C PHE A 196 6.11 -15.12 -8.90
N ALA A 197 6.85 -16.23 -8.96
CA ALA A 197 7.04 -16.99 -10.19
C ALA A 197 5.71 -17.56 -10.71
N ALA A 198 4.88 -18.12 -9.83
CA ALA A 198 3.55 -18.58 -10.16
C ALA A 198 2.66 -17.43 -10.65
N PHE A 199 2.70 -16.27 -10.00
CA PHE A 199 1.97 -15.07 -10.41
C PHE A 199 2.39 -14.58 -11.81
N ALA A 200 3.69 -14.49 -12.10
CA ALA A 200 4.19 -14.16 -13.44
C ALA A 200 3.78 -15.21 -14.50
N GLY A 201 3.56 -16.46 -14.09
CA GLY A 201 2.99 -17.52 -14.90
C GLY A 201 1.48 -17.38 -15.19
N ARG A 202 0.74 -16.58 -14.41
CA ARG A 202 -0.70 -16.31 -14.62
C ARG A 202 -0.99 -15.22 -15.66
N ILE A 203 0.04 -14.51 -16.14
CA ILE A 203 -0.14 -13.47 -17.16
C ILE A 203 -0.81 -14.08 -18.39
N ALA A 204 -1.91 -13.48 -18.82
CA ALA A 204 -2.73 -13.93 -19.94
C ALA A 204 -1.90 -14.04 -21.24
N PRO A 205 -2.29 -14.90 -22.20
CA PRO A 205 -1.62 -14.99 -23.49
C PRO A 205 -1.48 -13.62 -24.17
N GLY A 206 -0.28 -13.30 -24.66
CA GLY A 206 0.04 -11.98 -25.22
C GLY A 206 0.26 -10.86 -24.19
N GLY A 207 0.01 -11.11 -22.91
CA GLY A 207 0.21 -10.15 -21.83
C GLY A 207 1.68 -9.91 -21.46
N ALA A 208 1.93 -8.76 -20.84
CA ALA A 208 3.26 -8.27 -20.52
C ALA A 208 3.60 -8.36 -19.02
N LEU A 209 4.86 -8.71 -18.73
CA LEU A 209 5.45 -8.52 -17.40
C LEU A 209 6.19 -7.17 -17.37
N VAL A 210 5.92 -6.34 -16.37
CA VAL A 210 6.72 -5.17 -16.00
C VAL A 210 7.51 -5.55 -14.76
N ALA A 211 8.84 -5.49 -14.80
CA ALA A 211 9.68 -5.98 -13.69
C ALA A 211 10.80 -5.00 -13.35
N CYS A 212 11.07 -4.83 -12.06
CA CYS A 212 12.22 -4.07 -11.59
C CYS A 212 13.51 -4.80 -11.94
N ALA A 213 14.43 -4.14 -12.64
CA ALA A 213 15.75 -4.64 -12.95
C ALA A 213 16.75 -4.46 -11.79
N ASP A 214 16.42 -3.60 -10.82
CA ASP A 214 17.23 -3.37 -9.63
C ASP A 214 17.00 -4.48 -8.58
N ASP A 215 15.86 -5.17 -8.66
CA ASP A 215 15.53 -6.33 -7.80
C ASP A 215 15.95 -7.64 -8.50
N PRO A 216 16.80 -8.47 -7.87
CA PRO A 216 17.35 -9.65 -8.51
C PRO A 216 16.29 -10.72 -8.82
N VAL A 217 15.23 -10.82 -8.01
CA VAL A 217 14.15 -11.80 -8.23
C VAL A 217 13.28 -11.35 -9.40
N ALA A 218 12.80 -10.11 -9.39
CA ALA A 218 12.00 -9.54 -10.47
C ALA A 218 12.78 -9.54 -11.80
N ALA A 219 14.08 -9.21 -11.78
CA ALA A 219 14.96 -9.32 -12.94
C ALA A 219 15.03 -10.75 -13.49
N SER A 220 15.18 -11.76 -12.62
CA SER A 220 15.19 -13.17 -13.04
C SER A 220 13.87 -13.63 -13.66
N LEU A 221 12.73 -13.14 -13.16
CA LEU A 221 11.41 -13.43 -13.74
C LEU A 221 11.30 -12.84 -15.15
N ALA A 222 11.82 -11.62 -15.33
CA ALA A 222 11.89 -10.96 -16.63
C ALA A 222 12.78 -11.73 -17.62
N ASP A 223 13.95 -12.21 -17.19
CA ASP A 223 14.84 -13.03 -18.01
C ASP A 223 14.18 -14.35 -18.43
N ALA A 224 13.55 -15.06 -17.50
CA ALA A 224 12.85 -16.30 -17.80
C ALA A 224 11.72 -16.10 -18.81
N ARG A 225 10.99 -14.98 -18.70
CA ARG A 225 9.90 -14.63 -19.62
C ARG A 225 10.41 -14.24 -21.01
N ARG A 226 11.46 -13.42 -21.08
CA ARG A 226 12.14 -13.06 -22.35
C ARG A 226 12.66 -14.28 -23.11
N LYS A 227 13.29 -15.24 -22.42
CA LYS A 227 13.80 -16.48 -23.03
C LYS A 227 12.72 -17.31 -23.72
N ARG A 228 11.46 -17.15 -23.32
CA ARG A 228 10.28 -17.78 -23.94
C ARG A 228 9.62 -16.93 -25.03
N GLY A 229 10.23 -15.80 -25.41
CA GLY A 229 9.67 -14.86 -26.40
C GLY A 229 8.43 -14.13 -25.91
N GLN A 230 8.17 -14.11 -24.59
CA GLN A 230 6.97 -13.50 -24.03
C GLN A 230 7.18 -12.01 -23.72
N PRO A 231 6.17 -11.13 -23.93
CA PRO A 231 6.31 -9.69 -23.72
C PRO A 231 6.76 -9.34 -22.31
N THR A 232 7.80 -8.53 -22.22
CA THR A 232 8.45 -8.11 -20.97
C THR A 232 8.97 -6.69 -21.11
N ARG A 233 8.83 -5.89 -20.05
CA ARG A 233 9.35 -4.53 -19.92
C ARG A 233 10.12 -4.42 -18.59
N THR A 234 11.38 -4.03 -18.62
CA THR A 234 12.15 -3.78 -17.39
C THR A 234 12.24 -2.31 -17.05
N TYR A 235 12.11 -1.96 -15.78
CA TYR A 235 12.35 -0.61 -15.27
C TYR A 235 13.39 -0.65 -14.16
N GLY A 236 14.02 0.48 -13.83
CA GLY A 236 15.02 0.52 -12.76
C GLY A 236 15.98 1.69 -12.89
N SER A 237 17.02 1.69 -12.09
CA SER A 237 18.15 2.62 -12.16
C SER A 237 19.35 2.02 -12.89
N VAL A 238 19.42 0.68 -13.02
CA VAL A 238 20.53 0.00 -13.70
C VAL A 238 20.53 0.23 -15.22
N ALA A 239 21.72 0.18 -15.83
CA ALA A 239 21.92 0.44 -17.25
C ALA A 239 21.08 -0.45 -18.17
N ALA A 240 20.81 -1.70 -17.76
CA ALA A 240 20.06 -2.71 -18.52
C ALA A 240 18.53 -2.52 -18.48
N ALA A 241 18.00 -1.58 -17.70
CA ALA A 241 16.57 -1.31 -17.65
C ALA A 241 16.08 -0.65 -18.95
N GLN A 242 14.94 -1.09 -19.48
CA GLN A 242 14.30 -0.48 -20.66
C GLN A 242 13.55 0.82 -20.33
N TYR A 243 13.23 1.03 -19.06
CA TYR A 243 12.63 2.24 -18.51
C TYR A 243 13.52 2.70 -17.36
N ARG A 244 14.60 3.39 -17.71
CA ARG A 244 15.69 3.69 -16.79
C ARG A 244 15.52 5.07 -16.16
N VAL A 245 15.46 5.12 -14.84
CA VAL A 245 15.52 6.36 -14.06
C VAL A 245 16.94 6.89 -14.10
N THR A 246 17.12 8.14 -14.55
CA THR A 246 18.40 8.82 -14.64
C THR A 246 18.30 10.25 -14.15
N ALA A 247 19.41 10.80 -13.65
CA ALA A 247 19.52 12.17 -13.14
C ALA A 247 18.39 12.55 -12.15
N PRO A 248 18.22 11.79 -11.04
CA PRO A 248 17.26 12.17 -10.00
C PRO A 248 17.71 13.47 -9.33
N GLU A 249 16.77 14.38 -9.13
CA GLU A 249 16.97 15.67 -8.46
C GLU A 249 15.86 15.86 -7.43
N ASP A 250 16.24 15.90 -6.15
CA ASP A 250 15.34 16.26 -5.06
C ASP A 250 14.90 17.71 -5.20
N ARG A 251 13.58 17.93 -5.12
CA ARG A 251 12.98 19.26 -5.14
C ARG A 251 12.28 19.53 -3.82
N ALA A 252 12.09 20.81 -3.50
CA ALA A 252 11.33 21.22 -2.32
C ALA A 252 9.91 20.63 -2.31
N ASP A 253 9.30 20.50 -3.50
CA ASP A 253 7.93 20.03 -3.72
C ASP A 253 7.83 18.57 -4.21
N GLY A 254 8.95 17.83 -4.26
CA GLY A 254 8.94 16.43 -4.69
C GLY A 254 10.25 16.00 -5.35
N LEU A 255 10.17 15.40 -6.53
CA LEU A 255 11.32 14.81 -7.23
C LEU A 255 11.20 15.02 -8.74
N ALA A 256 12.30 15.35 -9.41
CA ALA A 256 12.40 15.29 -10.87
C ALA A 256 13.43 14.25 -11.31
N PHE A 257 13.22 13.64 -12.47
CA PHE A 257 14.18 12.74 -13.11
C PHE A 257 13.91 12.63 -14.62
N THR A 258 14.85 12.02 -15.34
CA THR A 258 14.66 11.63 -16.75
C THR A 258 14.47 10.13 -16.85
N LEU A 259 13.40 9.71 -17.52
CA LEU A 259 13.15 8.32 -17.88
C LEU A 259 13.72 8.04 -19.28
N ALA A 260 14.85 7.34 -19.35
CA ALA A 260 15.44 6.88 -20.59
C ALA A 260 14.77 5.58 -21.04
N LEU A 261 14.24 5.56 -22.26
CA LEU A 261 13.54 4.42 -22.83
C LEU A 261 14.50 3.56 -23.66
N GLY A 262 14.24 2.25 -23.73
CA GLY A 262 15.01 1.30 -24.54
C GLY A 262 14.98 1.61 -26.04
N SER A 263 14.06 2.47 -26.50
CA SER A 263 14.02 3.01 -27.86
C SER A 263 15.02 4.14 -28.12
N GLY A 264 15.72 4.64 -27.09
CA GLY A 264 16.60 5.81 -27.16
C GLY A 264 15.89 7.14 -26.86
N ALA A 265 14.56 7.16 -26.79
CA ALA A 265 13.80 8.34 -26.39
C ALA A 265 13.97 8.62 -24.89
N THR A 266 13.85 9.89 -24.50
CA THR A 266 13.86 10.32 -23.10
C THR A 266 12.57 11.06 -22.76
N VAL A 267 12.09 10.87 -21.53
CA VAL A 267 10.88 11.51 -21.03
C VAL A 267 11.20 12.18 -19.69
N PRO A 268 11.05 13.51 -19.56
CA PRO A 268 11.17 14.15 -18.26
C PRO A 268 9.99 13.74 -17.39
N VAL A 269 10.24 13.46 -16.11
CA VAL A 269 9.22 13.12 -15.12
C VAL A 269 9.39 14.02 -13.91
N VAL A 270 8.28 14.60 -13.46
CA VAL A 270 8.20 15.40 -12.23
C VAL A 270 7.14 14.76 -11.35
N LEU A 271 7.45 14.56 -10.08
CA LEU A 271 6.56 14.01 -9.07
C LEU A 271 6.44 15.00 -7.92
N ARG A 272 5.24 15.10 -7.33
CA ARG A 272 5.01 15.82 -6.07
C ARG A 272 5.32 15.00 -4.83
N VAL A 273 5.69 13.74 -5.03
CA VAL A 273 6.07 12.82 -3.96
C VAL A 273 7.59 12.60 -3.99
N PRO A 274 8.25 12.55 -2.82
CA PRO A 274 9.70 12.51 -2.75
C PRO A 274 10.28 11.09 -2.84
N GLY A 275 11.60 11.02 -3.07
CA GLY A 275 12.40 9.81 -2.87
C GLY A 275 12.55 8.91 -4.09
N MET A 276 13.73 8.30 -4.21
CA MET A 276 14.09 7.42 -5.32
C MET A 276 13.12 6.24 -5.51
N HIS A 277 12.60 5.67 -4.42
CA HIS A 277 11.60 4.60 -4.50
C HIS A 277 10.33 5.03 -5.25
N ASN A 278 9.93 6.31 -5.15
CA ASN A 278 8.80 6.84 -5.92
C ASN A 278 9.14 7.11 -7.38
N ALA A 279 10.41 7.40 -7.72
CA ALA A 279 10.85 7.41 -9.13
C ALA A 279 10.73 6.03 -9.75
N LEU A 280 11.12 4.98 -9.01
CA LEU A 280 11.00 3.59 -9.43
C LEU A 280 9.52 3.18 -9.59
N ASN A 281 8.66 3.55 -8.63
CA ASN A 281 7.20 3.34 -8.73
C ASN A 281 6.61 4.03 -9.98
N ALA A 282 7.02 5.26 -10.27
CA ALA A 282 6.58 6.00 -11.44
C ALA A 282 7.07 5.36 -12.75
N ALA A 283 8.31 4.88 -12.79
CA ALA A 283 8.85 4.15 -13.95
C ALA A 283 8.08 2.85 -14.20
N ALA A 284 7.73 2.09 -13.14
CA ALA A 284 6.88 0.91 -13.23
C ALA A 284 5.48 1.24 -13.76
N ALA A 285 4.86 2.30 -13.23
CA ALA A 285 3.54 2.76 -13.64
C ALA A 285 3.49 3.19 -15.11
N ILE A 286 4.47 3.98 -15.56
CA ILE A 286 4.60 4.40 -16.96
C ILE A 286 4.83 3.18 -17.87
N ALA A 287 5.67 2.22 -17.45
CA ALA A 287 5.90 1.00 -18.22
C ALA A 287 4.64 0.12 -18.34
N ALA A 288 3.84 0.02 -17.27
CA ALA A 288 2.57 -0.70 -17.25
C ALA A 288 1.50 -0.03 -18.12
N ALA A 289 1.35 1.30 -18.00
CA ALA A 289 0.43 2.06 -18.83
C ALA A 289 0.80 1.97 -20.32
N HIS A 290 2.11 2.09 -20.64
CA HIS A 290 2.61 1.93 -22.01
C HIS A 290 2.38 0.51 -22.56
N ALA A 291 2.36 -0.53 -21.71
CA ALA A 291 1.98 -1.87 -22.16
C ALA A 291 0.50 -1.97 -22.61
N LEU A 292 -0.36 -1.05 -22.18
CA LEU A 292 -1.76 -0.91 -22.61
C LEU A 292 -1.98 0.14 -23.71
N GLY A 293 -0.91 0.75 -24.23
CA GLY A 293 -0.96 1.62 -25.39
C GLY A 293 -0.91 3.12 -25.10
N THR A 294 -0.79 3.55 -23.84
CA THR A 294 -0.61 4.98 -23.53
C THR A 294 0.82 5.44 -23.84
N SER A 295 1.01 6.68 -24.31
CA SER A 295 2.38 7.16 -24.50
C SER A 295 3.07 7.44 -23.15
N PRO A 296 4.38 7.16 -23.03
CA PRO A 296 5.15 7.54 -21.84
C PRO A 296 5.11 9.04 -21.52
N ALA A 297 5.01 9.90 -22.54
CA ALA A 297 4.94 11.34 -22.37
C ALA A 297 3.60 11.81 -21.76
N GLU A 298 2.47 11.23 -22.18
CA GLU A 298 1.16 11.48 -21.57
C GLU A 298 1.11 11.00 -20.13
N SER A 299 1.63 9.78 -19.89
CA SER A 299 1.72 9.20 -18.55
C SER A 299 2.54 10.10 -17.62
N SER A 300 3.70 10.58 -18.07
CA SER A 300 4.53 11.50 -17.31
C SER A 300 3.81 12.80 -16.95
N ARG A 301 3.13 13.44 -17.92
CA ARG A 301 2.36 14.67 -17.67
C ARG A 301 1.27 14.46 -16.63
N ALA A 302 0.57 13.33 -16.65
CA ALA A 302 -0.45 13.03 -15.66
C ALA A 302 0.14 12.83 -14.26
N LEU A 303 1.29 12.14 -14.15
CA LEU A 303 1.97 11.92 -12.87
C LEU A 303 2.49 13.21 -12.22
N ALA A 304 2.71 14.29 -12.99
CA ALA A 304 3.06 15.60 -12.42
C ALA A 304 1.95 16.17 -11.51
N SER A 305 0.69 15.78 -11.73
CA SER A 305 -0.44 16.17 -10.88
C SER A 305 -0.72 15.20 -9.73
N PHE A 306 -0.11 14.02 -9.71
CA PHE A 306 -0.35 12.99 -8.69
C PHE A 306 0.12 13.48 -7.32
N THR A 307 -0.80 13.60 -6.36
CA THR A 307 -0.43 14.09 -5.02
C THR A 307 -0.05 12.99 -4.05
N GLY A 308 -0.16 11.71 -4.42
CA GLY A 308 0.15 10.58 -3.55
C GLY A 308 -1.08 9.86 -2.98
N THR A 309 -0.81 8.91 -2.11
CA THR A 309 -1.81 8.15 -1.35
C THR A 309 -1.72 8.49 0.13
N GLY A 310 -2.82 8.29 0.85
CA GLY A 310 -2.87 8.46 2.30
C GLY A 310 -1.84 7.57 2.98
N ARG A 311 -1.23 8.08 4.05
CA ARG A 311 -0.19 7.41 4.83
C ARG A 311 1.05 7.01 4.01
N ARG A 312 1.38 7.71 2.93
CA ARG A 312 2.64 7.53 2.18
C ARG A 312 3.35 8.87 2.05
N LEU A 313 4.33 9.08 2.94
CA LEU A 313 5.01 10.36 3.20
C LEU A 313 4.03 11.54 3.20
N GLU A 314 2.93 11.39 3.94
CA GLU A 314 1.85 12.38 4.05
C GLU A 314 2.20 13.44 5.08
N THR A 315 2.42 14.67 4.65
CA THR A 315 2.53 15.80 5.58
C THR A 315 1.21 16.04 6.28
N LEU A 316 1.17 15.83 7.60
CA LEU A 316 0.01 16.10 8.45
C LEU A 316 -0.09 17.58 8.79
N GLY A 317 1.05 18.27 8.88
CA GLY A 317 1.10 19.71 9.11
C GLY A 317 2.42 20.17 9.73
N GLU A 318 2.46 21.44 10.11
CA GLU A 318 3.58 22.09 10.78
C GLU A 318 3.07 22.87 12.00
N ALA A 319 3.84 22.84 13.09
CA ALA A 319 3.61 23.65 14.30
C ALA A 319 4.93 23.98 14.99
N ARG A 320 5.13 25.22 15.45
CA ARG A 320 6.38 25.69 16.09
C ARG A 320 7.65 25.38 15.28
N GLY A 321 7.56 25.43 13.95
CA GLY A 321 8.67 25.10 13.04
C GLY A 321 9.00 23.60 12.95
N VAL A 322 8.17 22.72 13.52
CA VAL A 322 8.29 21.25 13.44
C VAL A 322 7.31 20.73 12.40
N THR A 323 7.81 20.01 11.40
CA THR A 323 6.96 19.35 10.39
C THR A 323 6.64 17.92 10.83
N VAL A 324 5.39 17.49 10.70
CA VAL A 324 4.99 16.10 11.01
C VAL A 324 4.50 15.39 9.75
N VAL A 325 5.02 14.18 9.52
CA VAL A 325 4.78 13.35 8.34
C VAL A 325 4.37 11.94 8.77
N ASP A 326 3.31 11.38 8.18
CA ASP A 326 2.82 10.01 8.39
C ASP A 326 3.23 9.10 7.21
N ASP A 327 3.74 7.92 7.52
CA ASP A 327 4.02 6.85 6.56
C ASP A 327 3.62 5.46 7.11
N TYR A 328 3.08 4.65 6.22
CA TYR A 328 2.64 3.28 6.46
C TYR A 328 3.81 2.28 6.53
N ALA A 329 5.05 2.72 6.30
CA ALA A 329 6.26 1.90 6.36
C ALA A 329 6.30 1.06 7.64
N HIS A 330 6.37 -0.25 7.47
CA HIS A 330 6.33 -1.23 8.56
C HIS A 330 7.32 -2.38 8.34
N HIS A 331 7.97 -2.44 7.18
CA HIS A 331 9.11 -3.31 6.93
C HIS A 331 10.44 -2.52 7.06
N PRO A 332 11.56 -3.12 7.51
CA PRO A 332 12.84 -2.43 7.64
C PRO A 332 13.30 -1.69 6.38
N SER A 333 13.08 -2.28 5.19
CA SER A 333 13.41 -1.64 3.90
C SER A 333 12.58 -0.38 3.64
N GLU A 334 11.28 -0.39 3.97
CA GLU A 334 10.41 0.77 3.83
C GLU A 334 10.79 1.88 4.82
N ILE A 335 11.17 1.53 6.05
CA ILE A 335 11.61 2.47 7.08
C ILE A 335 12.87 3.20 6.61
N ARG A 336 13.87 2.47 6.12
CA ARG A 336 15.10 3.05 5.55
C ARG A 336 14.78 3.97 4.37
N ALA A 337 13.91 3.54 3.46
CA ALA A 337 13.52 4.33 2.30
C ALA A 337 12.79 5.64 2.69
N SER A 338 11.94 5.58 3.72
CA SER A 338 11.20 6.74 4.25
C SER A 338 12.15 7.72 4.93
N ILE A 339 13.05 7.23 5.78
CA ILE A 339 14.09 8.04 6.42
C ILE A 339 14.97 8.73 5.37
N ALA A 340 15.45 7.98 4.38
CA ALA A 340 16.29 8.51 3.30
C ALA A 340 15.58 9.59 2.47
N ALA A 341 14.28 9.39 2.18
CA ALA A 341 13.49 10.37 1.43
C ALA A 341 13.21 11.66 2.22
N MET A 342 13.08 11.56 3.55
CA MET A 342 12.72 12.70 4.40
C MET A 342 13.92 13.44 5.00
N ARG A 343 15.08 12.79 5.16
CA ARG A 343 16.28 13.41 5.73
C ARG A 343 16.71 14.70 5.00
N PRO A 344 16.75 14.77 3.65
CA PRO A 344 17.08 16.02 2.94
C PRO A 344 16.06 17.15 3.14
N ARG A 345 14.84 16.83 3.63
CA ARG A 345 13.75 17.79 3.86
C ARG A 345 13.72 18.32 5.30
N ALA A 346 14.38 17.65 6.23
CA ALA A 346 14.53 18.12 7.60
C ALA A 346 15.59 19.22 7.67
N ARG A 347 15.25 20.37 8.27
CA ARG A 347 16.21 21.47 8.52
C ARG A 347 17.05 21.21 9.77
N GLY A 348 16.45 20.57 10.77
CA GLY A 348 17.04 20.10 12.01
C GLY A 348 17.15 18.58 12.03
N ARG A 349 16.72 17.96 13.13
CA ARG A 349 16.75 16.49 13.29
C ARG A 349 15.59 15.84 12.57
N LEU A 350 15.79 14.60 12.14
CA LEU A 350 14.75 13.69 11.70
C LEU A 350 14.43 12.76 12.89
N VAL A 351 13.27 12.97 13.49
CA VAL A 351 12.78 12.22 14.65
C VAL A 351 11.80 11.16 14.18
N VAL A 352 12.08 9.88 14.43
CA VAL A 352 11.17 8.79 14.05
C VAL A 352 10.29 8.37 15.24
N ILE A 353 8.99 8.26 15.02
CA ILE A 353 8.08 7.52 15.89
C ILE A 353 7.72 6.23 15.15
N PHE A 354 8.03 5.07 15.70
CA PHE A 354 7.77 3.79 15.05
C PHE A 354 6.88 2.88 15.89
N GLN A 355 5.81 2.36 15.30
CA GLN A 355 4.98 1.32 15.89
C GLN A 355 5.19 -0.01 15.13
N PRO A 356 5.76 -1.04 15.78
CA PRO A 356 5.90 -2.35 15.16
C PRO A 356 4.55 -2.99 14.79
N HIS A 357 4.51 -3.69 13.66
CA HIS A 357 3.33 -4.44 13.20
C HIS A 357 3.80 -5.64 12.38
N THR A 358 3.54 -6.90 12.71
CA THR A 358 2.90 -7.54 13.87
C THR A 358 3.97 -8.20 14.77
N PRO A 359 3.61 -8.87 15.89
CA PRO A 359 4.60 -9.58 16.73
C PRO A 359 5.46 -10.59 15.97
N SER A 360 4.89 -11.37 15.05
CA SER A 360 5.67 -12.30 14.21
C SER A 360 6.74 -11.60 13.37
N ARG A 361 6.37 -10.49 12.72
CA ARG A 361 7.29 -9.66 11.93
C ARG A 361 8.37 -9.03 12.80
N LEU A 362 8.00 -8.48 13.95
CA LEU A 362 8.95 -7.90 14.88
C LEU A 362 10.01 -8.91 15.31
N ARG A 363 9.61 -10.15 15.60
CA ARG A 363 10.55 -11.23 15.94
C ARG A 363 11.44 -11.62 14.75
N ALA A 364 10.86 -11.75 13.56
CA ALA A 364 11.59 -12.19 12.37
C ALA A 364 12.67 -11.19 11.93
N PHE A 365 12.39 -9.88 12.06
CA PHE A 365 13.25 -8.81 11.56
C PHE A 365 13.80 -7.91 12.66
N PHE A 366 13.93 -8.43 13.88
CA PHE A 366 14.25 -7.64 15.08
C PHE A 366 15.52 -6.78 14.91
N ASP A 367 16.63 -7.40 14.50
CA ASP A 367 17.89 -6.69 14.30
C ASP A 367 17.85 -5.74 13.09
N ASP A 368 17.10 -6.09 12.04
CA ASP A 368 16.91 -5.24 10.86
C ASP A 368 16.10 -3.98 11.18
N PHE A 369 15.06 -4.10 12.03
CA PHE A 369 14.34 -2.95 12.55
C PHE A 369 15.26 -2.04 13.35
N ALA A 370 16.04 -2.61 14.27
CA ALA A 370 16.98 -1.83 15.08
C ALA A 370 18.01 -1.10 14.18
N ALA A 371 18.51 -1.76 13.14
CA ALA A 371 19.41 -1.15 12.16
C ALA A 371 18.73 -0.04 11.34
N ALA A 372 17.51 -0.26 10.87
CA ALA A 372 16.75 0.73 10.10
C ALA A 372 16.45 1.99 10.92
N LEU A 373 16.05 1.85 12.18
CA LEU A 373 15.73 2.98 13.06
C LEU A 373 16.95 3.82 13.42
N ARG A 374 18.15 3.21 13.49
CA ARG A 374 19.41 3.92 13.74
C ARG A 374 19.82 4.90 12.63
N ALA A 375 19.15 4.87 11.48
CA ALA A 375 19.36 5.86 10.42
C ALA A 375 18.73 7.23 10.72
N ALA A 376 17.85 7.33 11.73
CA ALA A 376 17.27 8.59 12.20
C ALA A 376 18.14 9.27 13.28
N ASP A 377 18.00 10.59 13.43
CA ASP A 377 18.75 11.37 14.42
C ASP A 377 18.24 11.13 15.85
N ASP A 378 16.92 10.99 16.00
CA ASP A 378 16.25 10.61 17.25
C ASP A 378 15.10 9.64 16.93
N ARG A 379 14.70 8.83 17.91
CA ARG A 379 13.79 7.70 17.66
C ARG A 379 13.02 7.29 18.91
N LEU A 380 11.75 7.00 18.70
CA LEU A 380 10.81 6.49 19.68
C LEU A 380 10.17 5.22 19.10
N VAL A 381 10.08 4.17 19.93
CA VAL A 381 9.36 2.94 19.62
C VAL A 381 8.12 2.88 20.50
N VAL A 382 6.97 2.78 19.87
CA VAL A 382 5.67 2.61 20.52
C VAL A 382 5.39 1.12 20.68
N GLU A 383 4.56 0.75 21.65
CA GLU A 383 4.13 -0.64 21.82
C GLU A 383 3.57 -1.24 20.52
N THR A 384 3.83 -2.54 20.33
CA THR A 384 3.48 -3.29 19.11
C THR A 384 1.98 -3.27 18.88
N PHE A 385 1.57 -2.98 17.64
CA PHE A 385 0.16 -2.97 17.27
C PHE A 385 -0.49 -4.35 17.42
N GLN A 386 -1.67 -4.38 18.06
CA GLN A 386 -2.48 -5.57 18.24
C GLN A 386 -3.37 -5.82 17.00
N SER A 387 -2.82 -6.52 16.02
CA SER A 387 -3.57 -6.94 14.83
C SER A 387 -4.60 -8.01 15.16
N ALA A 388 -5.78 -7.96 14.53
CA ALA A 388 -6.79 -9.02 14.62
C ALA A 388 -6.31 -10.41 14.10
N ARG A 389 -5.14 -10.46 13.44
CA ARG A 389 -4.55 -11.67 12.85
C ARG A 389 -3.67 -12.47 13.81
N GLU A 390 -3.13 -11.84 14.86
CA GLU A 390 -2.16 -12.46 15.77
C GLU A 390 -2.50 -12.17 17.23
N ALA A 391 -2.07 -13.06 18.13
CA ALA A 391 -2.12 -12.80 19.56
C ALA A 391 -1.18 -11.64 19.93
N ALA A 392 -1.52 -10.93 21.01
CA ALA A 392 -0.71 -9.84 21.53
C ALA A 392 0.71 -10.32 21.91
N ASP A 393 1.69 -9.42 21.84
CA ASP A 393 3.06 -9.71 22.25
C ASP A 393 3.18 -9.69 23.79
N GLU A 394 3.20 -10.86 24.41
CA GLU A 394 3.39 -10.99 25.87
C GLU A 394 4.86 -10.81 26.31
N ARG A 395 5.80 -10.61 25.37
CA ARG A 395 7.25 -10.63 25.65
C ARG A 395 7.91 -9.24 25.69
N GLY A 396 7.15 -8.17 25.50
CA GLY A 396 7.68 -6.80 25.53
C GLY A 396 8.67 -6.51 24.38
N GLY A 397 8.43 -7.07 23.19
CA GLY A 397 9.33 -6.95 22.04
C GLY A 397 9.58 -5.50 21.61
N ALA A 398 8.58 -4.61 21.72
CA ALA A 398 8.76 -3.19 21.41
C ALA A 398 9.75 -2.50 22.35
N ARG A 399 9.69 -2.81 23.66
CA ARG A 399 10.66 -2.27 24.65
C ARG A 399 12.07 -2.78 24.38
N ALA A 400 12.21 -4.08 24.08
CA ALA A 400 13.50 -4.65 23.71
C ALA A 400 14.06 -4.04 22.41
N LEU A 401 13.19 -3.79 21.41
CA LEU A 401 13.57 -3.10 20.18
C LEU A 401 14.02 -1.67 20.48
N ALA A 402 13.32 -0.96 21.36
CA ALA A 402 13.69 0.39 21.76
C ALA A 402 15.12 0.41 22.33
N GLU A 403 15.41 -0.47 23.28
CA GLU A 403 16.75 -0.60 23.86
C GLU A 403 17.80 -0.95 22.79
N ARG A 404 17.54 -1.97 21.97
CA ARG A 404 18.45 -2.43 20.90
C ARG A 404 18.71 -1.36 19.85
N ALA A 405 17.71 -0.56 19.53
CA ALA A 405 17.84 0.56 18.61
C ALA A 405 18.54 1.75 19.28
N GLY A 406 18.49 1.90 20.61
CA GLY A 406 18.85 3.12 21.34
C GLY A 406 17.77 4.20 21.25
N ALA A 407 16.52 3.78 21.17
CA ALA A 407 15.32 4.60 21.12
C ALA A 407 14.68 4.73 22.51
N LEU A 408 13.80 5.73 22.65
CA LEU A 408 12.88 5.78 23.78
C LEU A 408 11.73 4.80 23.55
N TYR A 409 11.18 4.27 24.63
CA TYR A 409 9.94 3.50 24.60
C TYR A 409 8.76 4.37 25.02
N ALA A 410 7.63 4.25 24.30
CA ALA A 410 6.35 4.82 24.68
C ALA A 410 5.28 3.72 24.73
N PRO A 411 4.43 3.67 25.77
CA PRO A 411 3.40 2.63 25.88
C PRO A 411 2.27 2.80 24.86
N ASP A 412 2.01 4.01 24.38
CA ASP A 412 0.92 4.32 23.45
C ASP A 412 1.21 5.58 22.62
N ALA A 413 0.30 5.88 21.69
CA ALA A 413 0.38 7.04 20.80
C ALA A 413 0.35 8.39 21.53
N GLU A 414 -0.41 8.50 22.63
CA GLU A 414 -0.53 9.73 23.43
C GLU A 414 0.80 10.03 24.15
N ALA A 415 1.41 9.01 24.77
CA ALA A 415 2.71 9.14 25.40
C ALA A 415 3.80 9.51 24.39
N ALA A 416 3.78 8.90 23.19
CA ALA A 416 4.70 9.26 22.12
C ALA A 416 4.53 10.73 21.70
N ALA A 417 3.29 11.19 21.53
CA ALA A 417 2.97 12.57 21.17
C ALA A 417 3.49 13.57 22.21
N ARG A 418 3.31 13.29 23.51
CA ARG A 418 3.82 14.14 24.60
C ARG A 418 5.34 14.24 24.60
N ILE A 419 6.04 13.10 24.47
CA ILE A 419 7.51 13.07 24.41
C ILE A 419 8.02 13.91 23.23
N VAL A 420 7.37 13.81 22.06
CA VAL A 420 7.71 14.63 20.89
C VAL A 420 7.46 16.11 21.16
N ALA A 421 6.29 16.49 21.69
CA ALA A 421 5.97 17.88 22.00
C ALA A 421 6.92 18.52 23.05
N GLU A 422 7.52 17.70 23.90
CA GLU A 422 8.54 18.11 24.88
C GLU A 422 9.93 18.29 24.29
N ARG A 423 10.32 17.45 23.34
CA ARG A 423 11.71 17.35 22.86
C ARG A 423 11.96 17.93 21.48
N ALA A 424 10.92 18.12 20.67
CA ALA A 424 11.07 18.63 19.31
C ALA A 424 11.51 20.10 19.31
N LEU A 425 12.42 20.43 18.41
CA LEU A 425 12.99 21.75 18.23
C LEU A 425 12.56 22.33 16.88
N PRO A 426 12.45 23.67 16.73
CA PRO A 426 12.20 24.28 15.43
C PRO A 426 13.20 23.79 14.36
N GLY A 427 12.68 23.40 13.21
CA GLY A 427 13.43 22.80 12.10
C GLY A 427 13.39 21.26 12.09
N ASP A 428 13.00 20.61 13.19
CA ASP A 428 12.86 19.15 13.23
C ASP A 428 11.74 18.67 12.30
N LEU A 429 11.93 17.45 11.77
CA LEU A 429 10.91 16.70 11.05
C LEU A 429 10.59 15.44 11.83
N VAL A 430 9.33 15.28 12.23
CA VAL A 430 8.82 14.08 12.90
C VAL A 430 8.21 13.17 11.85
N LEU A 431 8.77 11.97 11.72
CA LEU A 431 8.30 10.93 10.80
C LEU A 431 7.64 9.81 11.59
N VAL A 432 6.33 9.69 11.44
CA VAL A 432 5.47 8.70 12.11
C VAL A 432 5.33 7.49 11.21
N LEU A 433 5.79 6.33 11.66
CA LEU A 433 5.95 5.11 10.87
C LEU A 433 5.16 3.96 11.48
N GLY A 434 4.30 3.31 10.69
CA GLY A 434 3.69 2.04 11.04
C GLY A 434 2.37 1.76 10.32
N ALA A 435 2.05 0.48 10.14
CA ALA A 435 0.82 0.02 9.48
C ALA A 435 -0.42 -0.02 10.39
N GLY A 436 -0.22 0.09 11.70
CA GLY A 436 -1.28 0.09 12.70
C GLY A 436 -1.94 1.45 12.89
N ASP A 437 -2.31 1.73 14.13
CA ASP A 437 -3.04 2.91 14.58
C ASP A 437 -2.12 4.03 15.12
N ILE A 438 -0.91 4.16 14.58
CA ILE A 438 0.10 5.11 15.08
C ILE A 438 -0.10 6.55 14.59
N ARG A 439 -0.83 6.76 13.48
CA ARG A 439 -1.08 8.10 12.91
C ARG A 439 -1.55 9.15 13.94
N PRO A 440 -2.47 8.84 14.86
CA PRO A 440 -2.89 9.77 15.91
C PRO A 440 -1.76 10.33 16.77
N ALA A 441 -0.62 9.64 16.92
CA ALA A 441 0.55 10.17 17.64
C ALA A 441 1.09 11.46 16.97
N GLY A 442 1.12 11.49 15.64
CA GLY A 442 1.55 12.67 14.87
C GLY A 442 0.55 13.81 14.93
N GLU A 443 -0.74 13.50 14.77
CA GLU A 443 -1.84 14.48 14.85
C GLU A 443 -1.87 15.13 16.23
N ARG A 444 -1.78 14.32 17.30
CA ARG A 444 -1.75 14.81 18.67
C ARG A 444 -0.47 15.60 18.99
N ALA A 445 0.69 15.21 18.45
CA ALA A 445 1.91 15.98 18.62
C ALA A 445 1.77 17.40 18.03
N LEU A 446 1.12 17.55 16.86
CA LEU A 446 0.83 18.86 16.27
C LEU A 446 -0.07 19.71 17.18
N GLU A 447 -1.12 19.13 17.75
CA GLU A 447 -2.00 19.84 18.68
C GLU A 447 -1.24 20.34 19.91
N LEU A 448 -0.49 19.46 20.58
CA LEU A 448 0.31 19.81 21.76
C LEU A 448 1.36 20.89 21.46
N LEU A 449 1.98 20.85 20.27
CA LEU A 449 2.90 21.89 19.83
C LEU A 449 2.21 23.24 19.62
N ARG A 450 0.97 23.26 19.11
CA ARG A 450 0.19 24.52 18.95
C ARG A 450 -0.24 25.09 20.30
N GLU A 451 -0.70 24.24 21.23
CA GLU A 451 -1.07 24.65 22.59
C GLU A 451 0.10 25.34 23.31
N ARG A 452 1.32 24.82 23.14
CA ARG A 452 2.55 25.41 23.71
C ARG A 452 3.00 26.72 23.06
N ALA A 453 2.48 27.08 21.89
CA ALA A 453 2.78 28.36 21.25
C ALA A 453 1.87 29.49 21.76
N ALA A 454 0.75 29.15 22.41
CA ALA A 454 -0.22 30.10 22.95
C ALA A 454 0.10 30.53 24.40
N VAL A 455 1.13 29.94 25.01
CA VAL A 455 1.72 30.31 26.31
C VAL A 455 3.06 30.97 26.05
#